data_AF-A0A535YPN6-F1
#
_entry.id   AF-A0A535YPN6-F1
#
_cell.length_a   1.000
_cell.length_b   1.000
_cell.length_c   1.000
_cell.angle_alpha   90.00
_cell.angle_beta   90.00
_cell.angle_gamma   90.00
#
_symmetry.space_group_name_H-M   'P 1'
#
loop_
_entity.id
_entity.type
_entity.pdbx_description
1 polymer ?
#
loop_
_entity_poly.entity_id
_entity_poly.type
_entity_poly.pdbx_seq_one_letter_code
_entity_poly.pdbx_strand_id
1 'polypeptide(L)'
;ATQYYGISHPSLPNYLAMTAGSTFGITSDCTTCWVNAGNLADQIEASGRTWKAYMEGMPSACFVGDAYPYMQKHNPWIYFNDIRTNAARCSAHVVPFSQLGADLAGGSVANYVWITPNMCSDMHDCSIATGDSWLSQHVPAILNSAAYRNGGVLFITWDEGSTNAGCCTNAAGGPDSIQIQRAGDSLQPAEDDRGFLDAAPAWWRRLCLHRPDARILPLKEPLPRPPASGGGKW
;
A
#
# COMPACT_ATOMS: atom_id res chain seq x y z
N ALA A 1 -1.20 -9.20 -13.13
CA ALA A 1 0.19 -9.64 -13.33
C ALA A 1 0.27 -11.09 -12.87
N THR A 2 1.09 -11.94 -13.49
CA THR A 2 1.27 -13.36 -13.08
C THR A 2 2.57 -13.60 -12.31
N GLN A 3 3.29 -12.52 -12.01
CA GLN A 3 4.67 -12.51 -11.52
C GLN A 3 4.89 -11.24 -10.68
N TYR A 4 4.18 -11.14 -9.56
CA TYR A 4 4.43 -10.14 -8.52
C TYR A 4 4.95 -10.88 -7.29
N TYR A 5 5.94 -10.31 -6.59
CA TYR A 5 6.66 -11.00 -5.55
C TYR A 5 6.85 -10.07 -4.34
N GLY A 6 6.63 -10.59 -3.13
CA GLY A 6 7.02 -9.88 -1.90
C GLY A 6 8.54 -9.78 -1.82
N ILE A 7 9.09 -8.75 -1.19
CA ILE A 7 10.54 -8.49 -1.12
C ILE A 7 11.18 -9.26 0.06
N SER A 8 10.40 -9.60 1.07
CA SER A 8 10.84 -10.34 2.25
C SER A 8 9.69 -11.08 2.92
N HIS A 9 9.97 -11.66 4.08
CA HIS A 9 8.98 -12.16 5.03
C HIS A 9 9.53 -11.82 6.44
N PRO A 10 8.72 -11.31 7.38
CA PRO A 10 7.25 -11.21 7.41
C PRO A 10 6.69 -9.89 6.82
N SER A 11 5.42 -9.58 7.11
CA SER A 11 4.61 -8.49 6.54
C SER A 11 5.27 -7.12 6.51
N LEU A 12 5.74 -6.63 7.67
CA LEU A 12 6.17 -5.24 7.84
C LEU A 12 7.27 -4.80 6.83
N PRO A 13 8.36 -5.55 6.64
CA PRO A 13 9.35 -5.26 5.60
C PRO A 13 8.74 -4.98 4.21
N ASN A 14 7.72 -5.74 3.80
CA ASN A 14 7.06 -5.57 2.51
C ASN A 14 6.25 -4.26 2.44
N TYR A 15 5.49 -3.95 3.49
CA TYR A 15 4.77 -2.68 3.60
C TYR A 15 5.69 -1.46 3.54
N LEU A 16 6.85 -1.51 4.19
CA LEU A 16 7.88 -0.46 4.10
C LEU A 16 8.45 -0.34 2.69
N ALA A 17 8.72 -1.47 2.04
CA ALA A 17 9.23 -1.48 0.68
C ALA A 17 8.19 -0.96 -0.34
N MET A 18 6.90 -1.23 -0.15
CA MET A 18 5.83 -0.67 -0.99
C MET A 18 5.70 0.85 -0.84
N THR A 19 5.96 1.39 0.35
CA THR A 19 5.74 2.81 0.65
C THR A 19 7.00 3.67 0.52
N ALA A 20 8.19 3.08 0.54
CA ALA A 20 9.45 3.82 0.43
C ALA A 20 10.55 3.14 -0.41
N GLY A 21 10.27 1.98 -1.01
CA GLY A 21 11.23 1.27 -1.87
C GLY A 21 12.35 0.56 -1.12
N SER A 22 12.28 0.46 0.21
CA SER A 22 13.29 -0.17 1.07
C SER A 22 12.66 -0.81 2.30
N THR A 23 13.25 -1.91 2.78
CA THR A 23 12.92 -2.48 4.10
C THR A 23 13.64 -1.77 5.24
N PHE A 24 14.62 -0.90 4.93
CA PHE A 24 15.51 -0.25 5.88
C PHE A 24 16.29 -1.23 6.78
N GLY A 25 16.48 -2.46 6.32
CA GLY A 25 17.12 -3.53 7.10
C GLY A 25 16.23 -4.10 8.20
N ILE A 26 14.95 -3.70 8.26
CA ILE A 26 13.95 -4.34 9.12
C ILE A 26 13.59 -5.69 8.51
N THR A 27 13.65 -6.74 9.34
CA THR A 27 13.45 -8.14 8.93
C THR A 27 12.40 -8.87 9.79
N SER A 28 11.62 -8.14 10.57
CA SER A 28 10.60 -8.69 11.46
C SER A 28 9.42 -7.75 11.63
N ASP A 29 8.31 -8.27 12.13
CA ASP A 29 7.14 -7.51 12.54
C ASP A 29 7.36 -6.85 13.90
N CYS A 30 8.15 -5.78 13.91
CA CYS A 30 8.43 -4.98 15.10
C CYS A 30 7.43 -3.84 15.25
N THR A 31 7.13 -3.42 16.48
CA THR A 31 6.24 -2.28 16.75
C THR A 31 6.99 -0.99 17.08
N THR A 32 8.32 -1.04 17.23
CA THR A 32 9.16 0.08 17.71
C THR A 32 10.32 0.44 16.77
N CYS A 33 10.37 -0.16 15.59
CA CYS A 33 11.43 0.02 14.60
C CYS A 33 11.16 1.23 13.69
N TRP A 34 11.28 2.42 14.25
CA TRP A 34 11.01 3.67 13.56
C TRP A 34 12.04 3.98 12.48
N VAL A 35 11.57 4.53 11.37
CA VAL A 35 12.38 4.90 10.21
C VAL A 35 12.45 6.42 10.10
N ASN A 36 13.66 6.93 9.90
CA ASN A 36 13.91 8.34 9.58
C ASN A 36 14.31 8.49 8.11
N ALA A 37 13.34 8.32 7.21
CA ALA A 37 13.55 8.36 5.77
C ALA A 37 12.32 8.93 5.06
N GLY A 38 12.52 9.45 3.84
CA GLY A 38 11.43 9.87 2.99
C GLY A 38 10.59 8.70 2.49
N ASN A 39 9.32 8.96 2.23
CA ASN A 39 8.34 7.96 1.84
C ASN A 39 7.41 8.49 0.73
N LEU A 40 6.50 7.66 0.24
CA LEU A 40 5.60 8.00 -0.85
C LEU A 40 4.66 9.17 -0.51
N ALA A 41 4.28 9.37 0.75
CA ALA A 41 3.47 10.51 1.15
C ALA A 41 4.17 11.84 0.88
N ASP A 42 5.48 11.93 1.15
CA ASP A 42 6.27 13.12 0.86
C ASP A 42 6.24 13.48 -0.63
N GLN A 43 6.36 12.47 -1.49
CA GLN A 43 6.33 12.66 -2.95
C GLN A 43 4.94 13.11 -3.43
N ILE A 44 3.88 12.53 -2.86
CA ILE A 44 2.50 12.89 -3.18
C ILE A 44 2.24 14.35 -2.76
N GLU A 45 2.57 14.72 -1.53
CA GLU A 45 2.40 16.08 -1.01
C GLU A 45 3.23 17.11 -1.78
N ALA A 46 4.49 16.80 -2.10
CA ALA A 46 5.36 17.67 -2.89
C ALA A 46 4.82 17.93 -4.31
N SER A 47 4.01 17.01 -4.86
CA SER A 47 3.34 17.20 -6.16
C SER A 47 2.06 18.06 -6.08
N GLY A 48 1.69 18.53 -4.88
CA GLY A 48 0.43 19.23 -4.63
C GLY A 48 -0.79 18.32 -4.57
N ARG A 49 -0.57 17.01 -4.41
CA ARG A 49 -1.63 15.99 -4.31
C ARG A 49 -1.84 15.56 -2.86
N THR A 50 -3.01 14.98 -2.60
CA THR A 50 -3.38 14.50 -1.28
C THR A 50 -3.30 12.98 -1.19
N TRP A 51 -3.05 12.47 0.01
CA TRP A 51 -3.08 11.04 0.32
C TRP A 51 -3.92 10.77 1.57
N LYS A 52 -4.42 9.54 1.73
CA LYS A 52 -5.05 9.08 2.97
C LYS A 52 -4.95 7.57 3.09
N ALA A 53 -4.66 7.09 4.29
CA ALA A 53 -4.60 5.69 4.65
C ALA A 53 -5.75 5.33 5.58
N TYR A 54 -6.49 4.28 5.22
CA TYR A 54 -7.66 3.78 5.92
C TYR A 54 -7.36 2.39 6.46
N MET A 55 -7.39 2.26 7.78
CA MET A 55 -6.94 1.07 8.48
C MET A 55 -8.12 0.42 9.21
N GLU A 56 -8.50 -0.80 8.82
CA GLU A 56 -9.63 -1.47 9.45
C GLU A 56 -9.28 -1.90 10.89
N GLY A 57 -10.22 -1.71 11.81
CA GLY A 57 -10.02 -1.99 13.24
C GLY A 57 -9.15 -0.97 13.98
N MET A 58 -8.56 0.02 13.28
CA MET A 58 -7.74 1.05 13.92
C MET A 58 -8.60 1.87 14.91
N PRO A 59 -8.23 1.95 16.20
CA PRO A 59 -9.10 2.56 17.23
C PRO A 59 -9.33 4.06 17.06
N SER A 60 -8.30 4.79 16.64
CA SER A 60 -8.33 6.24 16.47
C SER A 60 -7.34 6.65 15.39
N ALA A 61 -7.49 7.86 14.83
CA ALA A 61 -6.49 8.40 13.92
C ALA A 61 -5.12 8.49 14.60
N CYS A 62 -4.05 8.26 13.83
CA CYS A 62 -2.68 8.21 14.31
C CYS A 62 -2.40 7.23 15.49
N PHE A 63 -3.22 6.20 15.68
CA PHE A 63 -2.98 5.17 16.69
C PHE A 63 -1.64 4.44 16.45
N VAL A 64 -0.84 4.36 17.53
CA VAL A 64 0.45 3.65 17.58
C VAL A 64 0.28 2.47 18.54
N GLY A 65 0.66 1.28 18.08
CA GLY A 65 0.51 0.01 18.77
C GLY A 65 -0.47 -0.93 18.09
N ASP A 66 -0.71 -2.06 18.73
CA ASP A 66 -1.65 -3.08 18.26
C ASP A 66 -3.00 -2.94 18.98
N ALA A 67 -4.08 -3.23 18.27
CA ALA A 67 -5.42 -3.26 18.79
C ALA A 67 -6.24 -4.27 18.00
N TYR A 68 -6.04 -5.55 18.30
CA TYR A 68 -6.63 -6.66 17.54
C TYR A 68 -8.12 -6.42 17.25
N PRO A 69 -8.58 -6.58 15.99
CA PRO A 69 -7.86 -7.21 14.87
C PRO A 69 -6.97 -6.25 14.06
N TYR A 70 -6.78 -5.00 14.47
CA TYR A 70 -5.78 -4.10 13.87
C TYR A 70 -4.38 -4.40 14.42
N MET A 71 -3.41 -4.54 13.52
CA MET A 71 -2.01 -4.75 13.85
C MET A 71 -1.15 -3.68 13.20
N GLN A 72 -0.27 -3.03 13.97
CA GLN A 72 0.55 -1.92 13.49
C GLN A 72 1.44 -2.34 12.32
N LYS A 73 1.91 -3.60 12.29
CA LYS A 73 2.74 -4.15 11.22
C LYS A 73 2.15 -3.98 9.81
N HIS A 74 0.82 -3.90 9.67
CA HIS A 74 0.16 -3.68 8.38
C HIS A 74 -0.08 -2.18 8.06
N ASN A 75 0.39 -1.27 8.92
CA ASN A 75 0.32 0.19 8.79
C ASN A 75 1.72 0.81 8.60
N PRO A 76 2.28 0.83 7.37
CA PRO A 76 3.62 1.36 7.14
C PRO A 76 3.79 2.83 7.56
N TRP A 77 2.73 3.63 7.47
CA TRP A 77 2.77 5.07 7.69
C TRP A 77 3.15 5.46 9.12
N ILE A 78 2.81 4.64 10.11
CA ILE A 78 3.17 4.87 11.51
C ILE A 78 4.67 4.62 11.76
N TYR A 79 5.40 3.95 10.87
CA TYR A 79 6.83 3.72 11.07
C TYR A 79 7.70 4.92 10.72
N PHE A 80 7.23 5.82 9.86
CA PHE A 80 7.98 6.99 9.42
C PHE A 80 7.90 8.13 10.44
N ASN A 81 9.05 8.62 10.90
CA ASN A 81 9.12 9.65 11.94
C ASN A 81 8.44 10.96 11.54
N ASP A 82 8.62 11.40 10.30
CA ASP A 82 8.03 12.63 9.73
C ASP A 82 6.49 12.58 9.64
N ILE A 83 5.91 11.38 9.66
CA ILE A 83 4.47 11.16 9.81
C ILE A 83 4.13 11.02 11.29
N ARG A 84 4.58 9.94 11.96
CA ARG A 84 4.19 9.57 13.33
C ARG A 84 4.39 10.69 14.35
N THR A 85 5.50 11.43 14.26
CA THR A 85 5.82 12.49 15.24
C THR A 85 5.19 13.85 14.91
N ASN A 86 4.60 13.98 13.72
CA ASN A 86 3.79 15.14 13.34
C ASN A 86 2.30 14.81 13.56
N ALA A 87 1.81 15.09 14.77
CA ALA A 87 0.45 14.71 15.17
C ALA A 87 -0.65 15.22 14.22
N ALA A 88 -0.49 16.42 13.68
CA ALA A 88 -1.45 17.01 12.74
C ALA A 88 -1.45 16.26 11.41
N ARG A 89 -0.27 16.01 10.82
CA ARG A 89 -0.13 15.26 9.57
C ARG A 89 -0.64 13.83 9.74
N CYS A 90 -0.19 13.14 10.77
CA CYS A 90 -0.57 11.77 11.04
C CYS A 90 -2.08 11.61 11.24
N SER A 91 -2.70 12.45 12.08
CA SER A 91 -4.15 12.33 12.37
C SER A 91 -5.03 12.74 11.19
N ALA A 92 -4.53 13.59 10.29
CA ALA A 92 -5.25 13.96 9.07
C ALA A 92 -5.22 12.86 8.00
N HIS A 93 -4.13 12.08 7.94
CA HIS A 93 -3.87 11.15 6.84
C HIS A 93 -4.00 9.67 7.21
N VAL A 94 -3.72 9.26 8.45
CA VAL A 94 -3.77 7.84 8.88
C VAL A 94 -4.96 7.64 9.82
N VAL A 95 -6.04 7.05 9.29
CA VAL A 95 -7.35 7.07 9.92
C VAL A 95 -8.02 5.68 9.97
N PRO A 96 -9.01 5.50 10.86
CA PRO A 96 -9.86 4.31 10.84
C PRO A 96 -10.61 4.14 9.52
N PHE A 97 -10.72 2.90 9.06
CA PHE A 97 -11.41 2.54 7.81
C PHE A 97 -12.87 3.00 7.76
N SER A 98 -13.53 3.14 8.92
CA SER A 98 -14.90 3.65 9.02
C SER A 98 -15.09 5.05 8.41
N GLN A 99 -14.02 5.83 8.21
CA GLN A 99 -14.09 7.13 7.52
C GLN A 99 -14.28 7.01 6.01
N LEU A 100 -13.88 5.90 5.39
CA LEU A 100 -13.85 5.75 3.93
C LEU A 100 -15.24 5.97 3.30
N GLY A 101 -16.29 5.43 3.91
CA GLY A 101 -17.65 5.56 3.38
C GLY A 101 -18.11 7.02 3.29
N ALA A 102 -17.80 7.83 4.31
CA ALA A 102 -18.12 9.25 4.31
C ALA A 102 -17.29 10.01 3.26
N ASP A 103 -16.01 9.67 3.11
CA ASP A 103 -15.14 10.32 2.13
C ASP A 103 -15.55 9.98 0.67
N LEU A 104 -15.95 8.73 0.41
CA LEU A 104 -16.48 8.30 -0.88
C LEU A 104 -17.79 9.02 -1.23
N ALA A 105 -18.69 9.19 -0.25
CA ALA A 105 -19.97 9.85 -0.44
C ALA A 105 -19.83 11.38 -0.57
N GLY A 106 -18.91 11.98 0.18
CA GLY A 106 -18.66 13.42 0.18
C GLY A 106 -17.79 13.92 -0.97
N GLY A 107 -17.17 13.02 -1.74
CA GLY A 107 -16.23 13.39 -2.80
C GLY A 107 -14.92 14.00 -2.27
N SER A 108 -14.59 13.77 -1.00
CA SER A 108 -13.37 14.23 -0.32
C SER A 108 -12.23 13.20 -0.37
N VAL A 109 -12.36 12.18 -1.21
CA VAL A 109 -11.35 11.13 -1.39
C VAL A 109 -10.03 11.74 -1.86
N ALA A 110 -8.94 11.36 -1.20
CA ALA A 110 -7.60 11.79 -1.57
C ALA A 110 -7.16 11.29 -2.96
N ASN A 111 -6.15 11.92 -3.56
CA ASN A 111 -5.62 11.46 -4.86
C ASN A 111 -4.96 10.08 -4.78
N TYR A 112 -4.35 9.77 -3.64
CA TYR A 112 -3.79 8.47 -3.32
C TYR A 112 -4.49 7.91 -2.08
N VAL A 113 -4.99 6.68 -2.20
CA VAL A 113 -5.70 6.01 -1.11
C VAL A 113 -4.99 4.70 -0.80
N TRP A 114 -4.62 4.53 0.46
CA TRP A 114 -4.14 3.28 1.02
C TRP A 114 -5.23 2.65 1.86
N ILE A 115 -5.52 1.37 1.67
CA ILE A 115 -6.51 0.64 2.49
C ILE A 115 -5.84 -0.65 2.95
N THR A 116 -5.85 -0.89 4.26
CA THR A 116 -5.45 -2.18 4.83
C THR A 116 -6.63 -2.76 5.61
N PRO A 117 -7.14 -3.94 5.24
CA PRO A 117 -8.07 -4.70 6.07
C PRO A 117 -7.40 -5.17 7.38
N ASN A 118 -8.21 -5.61 8.33
CA ASN A 118 -7.73 -6.15 9.60
C ASN A 118 -7.30 -7.63 9.43
N MET A 119 -6.70 -8.22 10.47
CA MET A 119 -6.16 -9.61 10.45
C MET A 119 -7.13 -10.70 10.00
N CYS A 120 -8.45 -10.47 10.02
CA CYS A 120 -9.43 -11.43 9.52
C CYS A 120 -9.81 -11.10 8.06
N SER A 121 -10.06 -9.83 7.77
CA SER A 121 -10.46 -9.37 6.44
C SER A 121 -9.31 -9.42 5.41
N ASP A 122 -8.06 -9.41 5.86
CA ASP A 122 -6.85 -9.54 5.02
C ASP A 122 -6.46 -11.00 4.74
N MET A 123 -7.23 -11.96 5.28
CA MET A 123 -7.01 -13.41 5.17
C MET A 123 -5.79 -13.93 5.94
N HIS A 124 -5.23 -13.16 6.87
CA HIS A 124 -4.11 -13.62 7.71
C HIS A 124 -4.57 -14.68 8.72
N ASP A 125 -5.61 -14.38 9.50
CA ASP A 125 -6.14 -15.23 10.57
C ASP A 125 -7.48 -15.90 10.21
N CYS A 126 -8.08 -15.50 9.09
CA CYS A 126 -9.37 -15.99 8.62
C CYS A 126 -9.29 -16.55 7.20
N SER A 127 -10.35 -17.24 6.79
CA SER A 127 -10.42 -17.88 5.48
C SER A 127 -10.39 -16.89 4.32
N ILE A 128 -9.97 -17.36 3.15
CA ILE A 128 -10.09 -16.62 1.88
C ILE A 128 -11.53 -16.14 1.65
N ALA A 129 -12.53 -16.98 1.96
CA ALA A 129 -13.94 -16.60 1.84
C ALA A 129 -14.33 -15.40 2.72
N THR A 130 -13.66 -15.21 3.85
CA THR A 130 -13.87 -14.05 4.73
C THR A 130 -13.35 -12.77 4.06
N GLY A 131 -12.14 -12.80 3.52
CA GLY A 131 -11.59 -11.66 2.77
C GLY A 131 -12.35 -11.38 1.46
N ASP A 132 -12.82 -12.42 0.76
CA ASP A 132 -13.66 -12.27 -0.43
C ASP A 132 -14.99 -11.59 -0.10
N SER A 133 -15.63 -12.01 0.99
CA SER A 133 -16.84 -11.35 1.49
C SER A 133 -16.59 -9.87 1.81
N TRP A 134 -15.46 -9.55 2.46
CA TRP A 134 -15.06 -8.18 2.75
C TRP A 134 -14.89 -7.35 1.46
N LEU A 135 -14.14 -7.86 0.48
CA LEU A 135 -13.94 -7.19 -0.81
C LEU A 135 -15.27 -6.98 -1.54
N SER A 136 -16.15 -7.98 -1.57
CA SER A 136 -17.45 -7.91 -2.23
C SER A 136 -18.35 -6.81 -1.65
N GLN A 137 -18.18 -6.47 -0.37
CA GLN A 137 -18.95 -5.42 0.30
C GLN A 137 -18.37 -4.01 0.06
N HIS A 138 -17.04 -3.89 0.00
CA HIS A 138 -16.37 -2.58 -0.02
C HIS A 138 -15.94 -2.11 -1.41
N VAL A 139 -15.47 -3.02 -2.28
CA VAL A 139 -15.00 -2.66 -3.62
C VAL A 139 -16.10 -2.03 -4.49
N PRO A 140 -17.36 -2.50 -4.49
CA PRO A 140 -18.42 -1.85 -5.26
C PRO A 140 -18.64 -0.38 -4.87
N ALA A 141 -18.48 0.00 -3.60
CA ALA A 141 -18.59 1.40 -3.18
C ALA A 141 -17.46 2.25 -3.77
N ILE A 142 -16.23 1.72 -3.81
CA ILE A 142 -15.07 2.39 -4.43
C ILE A 142 -15.31 2.56 -5.93
N LEU A 143 -15.69 1.50 -6.64
CA LEU A 143 -15.94 1.53 -8.09
C LEU A 143 -17.11 2.45 -8.49
N ASN A 144 -18.08 2.62 -7.59
CA ASN A 144 -19.21 3.52 -7.81
C ASN A 144 -18.94 4.98 -7.40
N SER A 145 -17.83 5.25 -6.73
CA SER A 145 -17.47 6.61 -6.31
C SER A 145 -17.13 7.52 -7.49
N ALA A 146 -17.28 8.83 -7.28
CA ALA A 146 -16.82 9.83 -8.25
C ALA A 146 -15.30 9.74 -8.48
N ALA A 147 -14.52 9.44 -7.43
CA ALA A 147 -13.07 9.31 -7.52
C ALA A 147 -12.65 8.24 -8.54
N TYR A 148 -13.30 7.07 -8.51
CA TYR A 148 -13.02 6.00 -9.48
C TYR A 148 -13.55 6.35 -10.88
N ARG A 149 -14.81 6.80 -10.97
CA ARG A 149 -15.47 7.10 -12.25
C ARG A 149 -14.79 8.24 -13.03
N ASN A 150 -14.08 9.13 -12.34
CA ASN A 150 -13.32 10.23 -12.93
C ASN A 150 -11.87 9.85 -13.29
N GLY A 151 -11.62 8.57 -13.61
CA GLY A 151 -10.32 8.08 -14.07
C GLY A 151 -9.41 7.53 -12.97
N GLY A 152 -9.96 7.19 -11.81
CA GLY A 152 -9.24 6.48 -10.76
C GLY A 152 -8.86 5.06 -11.17
N VAL A 153 -7.87 4.50 -10.48
CA VAL A 153 -7.41 3.11 -10.67
C VAL A 153 -7.43 2.42 -9.32
N LEU A 154 -7.89 1.17 -9.29
CA LEU A 154 -7.87 0.31 -8.12
C LEU A 154 -6.82 -0.78 -8.31
N PHE A 155 -5.96 -0.94 -7.31
CA PHE A 155 -5.03 -2.06 -7.19
C PHE A 155 -5.44 -2.89 -5.97
N ILE A 156 -5.47 -4.21 -6.15
CA ILE A 156 -5.64 -5.19 -5.07
C ILE A 156 -4.40 -6.07 -5.13
N THR A 157 -3.72 -6.22 -4.00
CA THR A 157 -2.45 -6.94 -3.88
C THR A 157 -2.28 -7.46 -2.46
N TRP A 158 -1.25 -8.27 -2.25
CA TRP A 158 -0.87 -8.85 -0.96
C TRP A 158 0.54 -8.39 -0.61
N ASP A 159 0.81 -8.25 0.68
CA ASP A 159 2.12 -7.89 1.20
C ASP A 159 3.10 -9.07 1.11
N GLU A 160 2.62 -10.30 1.32
CA GLU A 160 3.45 -11.50 1.28
C GLU A 160 2.70 -12.78 0.90
N GLY A 161 3.47 -13.85 0.65
CA GLY A 161 2.94 -15.20 0.46
C GLY A 161 2.82 -15.98 1.77
N SER A 162 2.16 -17.14 1.73
CA SER A 162 2.00 -18.04 2.89
C SER A 162 3.25 -18.85 3.26
N THR A 163 4.36 -18.64 2.54
CA THR A 163 5.62 -19.36 2.70
C THR A 163 6.81 -18.43 2.53
N ASN A 164 8.02 -18.90 2.89
CA ASN A 164 9.29 -18.19 2.63
C ASN A 164 9.89 -18.53 1.24
N ALA A 165 9.07 -18.90 0.25
CA ALA A 165 9.51 -19.59 -0.96
C ALA A 165 9.90 -18.61 -2.09
N GLY A 166 11.09 -18.02 -1.97
CA GLY A 166 11.57 -16.95 -2.87
C GLY A 166 11.82 -17.38 -4.33
N CYS A 167 11.76 -16.41 -5.25
CA CYS A 167 12.35 -16.54 -6.59
C CYS A 167 13.82 -16.08 -6.58
N CYS A 168 14.69 -16.84 -7.27
CA CYS A 168 16.12 -16.58 -7.48
C CYS A 168 16.97 -16.48 -6.18
N THR A 169 17.92 -17.40 -6.02
CA THR A 169 18.87 -17.44 -4.90
C THR A 169 19.72 -16.16 -4.80
N ASN A 170 19.60 -15.44 -3.67
CA ASN A 170 20.44 -14.37 -3.11
C ASN A 170 21.57 -13.75 -3.97
N ALA A 171 21.55 -12.42 -4.18
CA ALA A 171 22.75 -11.60 -4.39
C ALA A 171 22.57 -10.17 -3.85
N ALA A 172 23.55 -9.69 -3.09
CA ALA A 172 23.51 -8.43 -2.33
C ALA A 172 23.99 -7.19 -3.15
N GLY A 173 23.20 -6.09 -3.06
CA GLY A 173 23.61 -4.68 -2.81
C GLY A 173 24.53 -3.88 -3.75
N GLY A 174 24.06 -2.68 -4.16
CA GLY A 174 24.85 -1.52 -4.63
C GLY A 174 24.09 -0.18 -4.43
N PRO A 175 24.74 1.01 -4.30
CA PRO A 175 24.27 2.10 -3.42
C PRO A 175 23.29 3.14 -3.99
N ASP A 176 23.14 3.34 -5.29
CA ASP A 176 22.54 4.59 -5.81
C ASP A 176 21.51 4.40 -6.93
N SER A 177 20.50 3.54 -6.71
CA SER A 177 19.30 3.53 -7.55
C SER A 177 18.10 2.96 -6.79
N ILE A 178 16.90 3.53 -7.00
CA ILE A 178 15.62 2.88 -6.65
C ILE A 178 15.46 1.71 -7.62
N GLN A 179 16.13 0.60 -7.28
CA GLN A 179 15.84 -0.70 -7.86
C GLN A 179 14.75 -1.29 -6.97
N ILE A 180 13.57 -1.53 -7.54
CA ILE A 180 12.73 -2.62 -7.03
C ILE A 180 13.55 -3.89 -7.35
N GLN A 181 14.43 -4.29 -6.43
CA GLN A 181 15.14 -5.56 -6.53
C GLN A 181 14.07 -6.64 -6.56
N ARG A 182 13.95 -7.33 -7.70
CA ARG A 182 13.11 -8.52 -7.81
C ARG A 182 13.81 -9.63 -7.02
N ALA A 183 13.41 -9.77 -5.76
CA ALA A 183 13.74 -10.89 -4.89
C ALA A 183 12.45 -11.28 -4.15
N GLY A 184 12.24 -12.57 -3.90
CA GLY A 184 11.07 -13.14 -3.17
C GLY A 184 10.02 -13.76 -4.10
N ASP A 185 8.93 -14.35 -3.57
CA ASP A 185 7.98 -15.44 -4.01
C ASP A 185 6.93 -15.10 -5.07
N SER A 186 6.52 -16.04 -5.94
CA SER A 186 5.35 -15.76 -6.77
C SER A 186 4.21 -15.51 -5.77
N LEU A 187 3.76 -14.26 -5.60
CA LEU A 187 2.35 -14.06 -5.29
C LEU A 187 1.69 -14.84 -6.38
N GLN A 188 0.97 -15.88 -5.99
CA GLN A 188 0.63 -16.95 -6.90
C GLN A 188 0.23 -16.35 -8.25
N PRO A 189 0.67 -16.88 -9.41
CA PRO A 189 -0.24 -16.85 -10.53
C PRO A 189 -1.40 -17.68 -10.01
N ALA A 190 -2.38 -17.06 -9.37
CA ALA A 190 -3.29 -17.75 -8.51
C ALA A 190 -3.94 -18.88 -9.29
N GLU A 191 -3.45 -20.10 -9.05
CA GLU A 191 -3.92 -21.26 -9.80
C GLU A 191 -5.34 -21.63 -9.35
N ASP A 192 -5.83 -20.94 -8.31
CA ASP A 192 -7.20 -20.97 -7.77
C ASP A 192 -7.96 -19.62 -7.81
N ASP A 193 -7.44 -18.54 -8.41
CA ASP A 193 -8.24 -17.30 -8.64
C ASP A 193 -9.37 -17.51 -9.67
N ARG A 194 -9.44 -18.68 -10.29
CA ARG A 194 -10.59 -19.03 -11.13
C ARG A 194 -11.87 -19.13 -10.30
N GLY A 195 -11.80 -19.54 -9.03
CA GLY A 195 -12.97 -19.49 -8.14
C GLY A 195 -13.51 -18.07 -7.94
N PHE A 196 -12.59 -17.10 -7.74
CA PHE A 196 -12.88 -15.67 -7.62
C PHE A 196 -13.51 -15.08 -8.91
N LEU A 197 -13.15 -15.61 -10.08
CA LEU A 197 -13.67 -15.15 -11.40
C LEU A 197 -14.94 -15.87 -11.88
N ASP A 198 -15.24 -17.04 -11.30
CA ASP A 198 -16.40 -17.86 -11.68
C ASP A 198 -17.68 -17.45 -10.92
N ALA A 199 -17.55 -16.88 -9.72
CA ALA A 199 -18.69 -16.37 -8.92
C ALA A 199 -19.09 -14.91 -9.26
N ALA A 200 -18.24 -14.15 -9.94
CA ALA A 200 -18.48 -12.73 -10.21
C ALA A 200 -19.27 -12.50 -11.52
N PRO A 201 -20.18 -11.51 -11.57
CA PRO A 201 -20.97 -11.25 -12.77
C PRO A 201 -20.08 -10.86 -13.97
N ALA A 202 -20.51 -11.14 -15.20
CA ALA A 202 -19.69 -11.01 -16.42
C ALA A 202 -19.05 -9.62 -16.66
N TRP A 203 -19.51 -8.56 -16.01
CA TRP A 203 -18.89 -7.23 -16.04
C TRP A 203 -17.60 -7.13 -15.21
N TRP A 204 -17.41 -8.00 -14.21
CA TRP A 204 -16.20 -8.12 -13.37
C TRP A 204 -15.00 -8.68 -14.15
N ARG A 205 -15.25 -9.58 -15.11
CA ARG A 205 -14.23 -10.24 -15.95
C ARG A 205 -13.45 -9.29 -16.86
N ARG A 206 -13.88 -8.02 -16.99
CA ARG A 206 -13.21 -6.99 -17.80
C ARG A 206 -12.26 -6.08 -17.02
N LEU A 207 -12.21 -6.19 -15.68
CA LEU A 207 -11.46 -5.26 -14.83
C LEU A 207 -10.07 -5.77 -14.40
N CYS A 208 -9.80 -7.07 -14.50
CA CYS A 208 -8.46 -7.63 -14.38
C CYS A 208 -7.88 -7.81 -15.78
N LEU A 209 -6.74 -7.17 -16.06
CA LEU A 209 -5.94 -7.35 -17.28
C LEU A 209 -6.52 -6.72 -18.56
N HIS A 210 -6.64 -5.39 -18.62
CA HIS A 210 -6.61 -4.71 -19.93
C HIS A 210 -5.99 -3.31 -19.92
N ARG A 211 -4.71 -3.25 -19.53
CA ARG A 211 -3.76 -2.25 -20.03
C ARG A 211 -2.40 -2.93 -20.17
N PRO A 212 -2.05 -3.49 -21.35
CA PRO A 212 -0.68 -3.95 -21.63
C PRO A 212 0.37 -2.83 -21.54
N ASP A 213 -0.07 -1.58 -21.33
CA ASP A 213 0.68 -0.37 -21.11
C ASP A 213 0.68 0.13 -19.65
N ALA A 214 0.07 -0.58 -18.70
CA ALA A 214 0.20 -0.29 -17.27
C ALA A 214 1.63 -0.56 -16.80
N ARG A 215 2.50 0.42 -17.00
CA ARG A 215 3.83 0.46 -16.41
C ARG A 215 3.67 0.95 -14.98
N ILE A 216 4.18 0.20 -13.99
CA ILE A 216 4.70 0.83 -12.78
C ILE A 216 5.73 1.83 -13.31
N LEU A 217 5.42 3.13 -13.20
CA LEU A 217 6.37 4.16 -13.61
C LEU A 217 7.62 3.92 -12.76
N PRO A 218 8.78 3.58 -13.36
CA PRO A 218 10.02 3.75 -12.61
C PRO A 218 10.04 5.22 -12.20
N LEU A 219 10.27 5.50 -10.92
CA LEU A 219 10.64 6.83 -10.46
C LEU A 219 11.88 7.22 -11.27
N LYS A 220 11.68 7.96 -12.36
CA LYS A 220 12.74 8.35 -13.28
C LYS A 220 13.56 9.44 -12.58
N GLU A 221 14.72 9.01 -12.08
CA GLU A 221 15.90 9.80 -11.72
C GLU A 221 15.75 10.88 -10.63
N PRO A 222 16.81 11.14 -9.85
CA PRO A 222 16.81 12.20 -8.85
C PRO A 222 16.82 13.57 -9.55
N LEU A 223 15.82 14.41 -9.27
CA LEU A 223 15.92 15.82 -9.62
C LEU A 223 16.89 16.52 -8.65
N PRO A 224 17.71 17.46 -9.14
CA PRO A 224 18.79 18.07 -8.38
C PRO A 224 18.27 18.80 -7.14
N ARG A 225 19.08 18.80 -6.07
CA ARG A 225 18.79 19.56 -4.85
C ARG A 225 18.40 21.00 -5.21
N PRO A 226 17.39 21.58 -4.55
CA PRO A 226 17.09 22.99 -4.75
C PRO A 226 18.36 23.82 -4.47
N PRO A 227 18.70 24.81 -5.31
CA PRO A 227 19.83 25.67 -5.03
C PRO A 227 19.60 26.37 -3.69
N ALA A 228 20.63 26.37 -2.84
CA ALA A 228 20.66 27.23 -1.68
C ALA A 228 20.36 28.67 -2.14
N SER A 229 19.47 29.33 -1.41
CA SER A 229 19.12 30.75 -1.60
C SER A 229 20.35 31.59 -1.96
N GLY A 230 20.40 32.08 -3.20
CA GLY A 230 21.44 32.97 -3.70
C GLY A 230 20.97 33.57 -5.01
N GLY A 231 20.58 34.84 -4.99
CA GLY A 231 19.82 35.50 -6.04
C GLY A 231 20.54 35.64 -7.39
N GLY A 232 19.72 35.75 -8.45
CA GLY A 232 20.14 36.15 -9.78
C GLY A 232 19.01 35.96 -10.80
N LYS A 233 18.56 37.06 -11.41
CA LYS A 233 17.61 37.13 -12.55
C LYS A 233 18.11 36.23 -13.70
N TRP A 234 17.31 35.55 -14.50
CA TRP A 234 15.98 35.76 -15.06
C TRP A 234 15.23 34.43 -15.18
#